data_AF-A0A7V7BAU7-F1
#
_entry.id   AF-A0A7V7BAU7-F1
#
_cell.length_a   1.000
_cell.length_b   1.000
_cell.length_c   1.000
_cell.angle_alpha   90.00
_cell.angle_beta   90.00
_cell.angle_gamma   90.00
#
_symmetry.space_group_name_H-M   'P 1'
#
loop_
_entity.id
_entity.type
_entity.pdbx_description
1 polymer ?
#
loop_
_entity_poly.entity_id
_entity_poly.type
_entity_poly.pdbx_seq_one_letter_code
_entity_poly.pdbx_strand_id
1 'polypeptide(L)' 'MSLIIRVGMAEYKAARSPATLVTLGLGSCVGVVLYDRVKKIGGLAHVMLPDSRLSSQKDFNPGKFADTAI' A
#
# COMPACT_ATOMS: atom_id res chain seq x y z
N MET A 1 20.78 -5.80 -9.76
CA MET A 1 19.39 -5.62 -10.23
C MET A 1 18.51 -5.41 -9.01
N SER A 2 17.93 -4.24 -8.81
CA SER A 2 16.93 -4.03 -7.75
C SER A 2 15.64 -4.75 -8.13
N LEU A 3 15.07 -5.52 -7.19
CA LEU A 3 13.79 -6.19 -7.41
C LEU A 3 12.67 -5.15 -7.40
N ILE A 4 11.97 -4.99 -8.51
CA ILE A 4 10.80 -4.10 -8.59
C ILE A 4 9.55 -4.89 -8.21
N ILE A 5 8.89 -4.45 -7.15
CA ILE A 5 7.65 -5.05 -6.66
C ILE A 5 6.51 -4.07 -6.94
N ARG A 6 5.53 -4.51 -7.72
CA ARG A 6 4.32 -3.73 -8.00
C ARG A 6 3.30 -3.90 -6.88
N VAL A 7 2.75 -2.78 -6.44
CA VAL A 7 1.63 -2.70 -5.50
C VAL A 7 0.39 -2.29 -6.29
N GLY A 8 -0.60 -3.19 -6.36
CA GLY A 8 -1.86 -2.96 -7.06
C GLY A 8 -2.80 -2.02 -6.29
N MET A 9 -3.94 -1.69 -6.89
CA MET A 9 -5.02 -0.97 -6.21
C MET A 9 -5.58 -1.81 -5.06
N ALA A 10 -5.87 -1.19 -3.93
CA ALA A 10 -6.31 -1.86 -2.71
C ALA A 10 -5.31 -2.93 -2.18
N GLU A 11 -4.02 -2.77 -2.47
CA GLU A 11 -2.95 -3.59 -1.93
C GLU A 11 -1.98 -2.76 -1.10
N TYR A 12 -1.26 -3.43 -0.20
CA TYR A 12 -0.04 -2.91 0.40
C TYR A 12 1.04 -3.99 0.39
N LYS A 13 2.30 -3.57 0.23
CA LYS A 13 3.47 -4.46 0.29
C LYS A 13 4.58 -3.83 1.08
N ALA A 14 5.37 -4.66 1.74
CA ALA A 14 6.61 -4.26 2.38
C ALA A 14 7.78 -4.99 1.73
N ALA A 15 8.91 -4.31 1.62
CA ALA A 15 10.13 -4.88 1.09
C ALA A 15 11.37 -4.24 1.74
N ARG A 16 12.45 -5.00 1.77
CA ARG A 16 13.75 -4.53 2.26
C ARG A 16 14.62 -4.07 1.11
N SER A 17 15.46 -3.07 1.35
CA SER A 17 16.53 -2.68 0.43
C SER A 17 17.34 -3.92 0.00
N PRO A 18 17.64 -4.09 -1.31
CA PRO A 18 17.56 -3.09 -2.38
C PRO A 18 16.29 -3.14 -3.24
N ALA A 19 15.17 -3.68 -2.74
CA ALA A 19 13.92 -3.71 -3.51
C ALA A 19 13.29 -2.32 -3.69
N THR A 20 12.57 -2.14 -4.80
CA THR A 20 11.80 -0.93 -5.11
C THR A 20 10.31 -1.28 -5.14
N LEU A 21 9.50 -0.62 -4.29
CA LEU A 21 8.05 -0.71 -4.34
C LEU A 21 7.51 0.33 -5.33
N VAL A 22 6.63 -0.06 -6.24
CA VAL A 22 6.04 0.82 -7.26
C VAL A 22 4.53 0.61 -7.31
N THR A 23 3.76 1.70 -7.31
CA THR A 23 2.35 1.69 -7.69
C THR A 23 2.15 2.51 -8.95
N LEU A 24 1.20 2.12 -9.79
CA LEU A 24 0.89 2.81 -11.05
C LEU A 24 -0.58 3.27 -11.03
N GLY A 25 -0.86 4.39 -11.70
CA GLY A 25 -2.24 4.82 -11.94
C GLY A 25 -3.01 5.23 -10.67
N LEU A 26 -2.40 6.04 -9.79
CA LEU A 26 -3.05 6.50 -8.56
C LEU A 26 -4.34 7.30 -8.84
N GLY A 27 -4.36 8.25 -9.77
CA GLY A 27 -5.55 9.05 -10.04
C GLY A 27 -6.05 9.78 -8.78
N SER A 28 -7.27 9.48 -8.32
CA SER A 28 -7.84 9.99 -7.06
C SER A 28 -7.45 9.18 -5.81
N CYS A 29 -6.80 8.02 -5.99
CA CYS A 29 -6.34 7.17 -4.91
C CYS A 29 -5.11 7.78 -4.22
N VAL A 30 -4.77 7.25 -3.04
CA VAL A 30 -3.65 7.74 -2.21
C VAL A 30 -2.60 6.66 -2.03
N GLY A 31 -1.35 6.99 -2.34
CA GLY A 31 -0.19 6.15 -2.05
C GLY A 31 0.40 6.50 -0.69
N VAL A 32 0.35 5.59 0.27
CA VAL A 32 0.93 5.78 1.61
C VAL A 32 2.24 5.02 1.71
N VAL A 33 3.30 5.67 2.19
CA VAL A 33 4.64 5.09 2.28
C VAL A 33 5.20 5.25 3.67
N LEU A 34 5.67 4.15 4.25
CA LEU A 34 6.42 4.13 5.50
C LEU A 34 7.82 3.58 5.24
N TYR A 35 8.85 4.18 5.85
CA TYR A 35 10.22 3.73 5.67
C TYR A 35 11.02 3.77 6.96
N ASP A 36 11.55 2.61 7.36
CA ASP A 36 12.50 2.46 8.45
C ASP A 36 13.93 2.60 7.90
N ARG A 37 14.61 3.69 8.24
CA ARG A 37 15.98 3.99 7.79
C ARG A 37 17.04 3.06 8.39
N VAL A 38 16.81 2.53 9.59
CA VAL A 38 17.76 1.66 10.31
C VAL A 38 17.67 0.25 9.77
N LYS A 39 16.45 -0.31 9.68
CA LYS A 39 16.22 -1.66 9.14
C LYS A 39 16.26 -1.70 7.61
N LYS A 40 16.16 -0.54 6.96
CA LYS A 40 16.06 -0.35 5.50
C LYS A 40 14.86 -1.10 4.90
N ILE A 41 13.72 -1.02 5.59
CA ILE A 41 12.46 -1.65 5.18
C ILE A 41 11.48 -0.53 4.80
N GLY A 42 10.89 -0.64 3.62
CA GLY A 42 9.82 0.23 3.16
C GLY A 42 8.52 -0.52 3.04
N GLY A 43 7.40 0.15 3.33
CA GLY A 43 6.04 -0.29 3.03
C GLY A 43 5.38 0.72 2.11
N LEU A 44 4.55 0.23 1.19
CA LEU A 44 3.76 1.06 0.28
C LEU A 44 2.35 0.48 0.18
N ALA A 45 1.34 1.31 0.46
CA ALA A 45 -0.08 1.00 0.35
C ALA A 45 -0.73 1.87 -0.73
N HIS A 46 -1.59 1.28 -1.55
CA HIS A 46 -2.41 1.98 -2.53
C HIS A 46 -3.87 1.98 -2.06
N VAL A 47 -4.21 3.03 -1.32
CA VAL A 47 -5.51 3.21 -0.68
C VAL A 47 -6.51 3.81 -1.66
N MET A 48 -7.72 3.23 -1.73
CA MET A 48 -8.80 3.69 -2.61
C MET A 48 -9.87 4.48 -1.88
N LEU A 49 -10.08 4.22 -0.58
CA LEU A 49 -11.16 4.81 0.22
C LEU A 49 -10.64 5.28 1.59
N PRO A 50 -11.28 6.29 2.20
CA PRO A 50 -10.80 6.87 3.45
C PRO A 50 -11.09 6.04 4.70
N ASP A 51 -12.20 5.29 4.74
CA ASP A 51 -12.67 4.62 5.96
C ASP A 51 -13.36 3.29 5.66
N SER A 52 -12.99 2.25 6.39
CA SER A 52 -13.44 0.87 6.21
C SER A 52 -14.89 0.61 6.63
N ARG A 53 -15.50 1.48 7.43
CA ARG A 53 -16.91 1.42 7.85
C ARG A 53 -17.86 1.70 6.69
N LEU A 54 -17.36 2.25 5.59
CA LEU A 54 -18.10 2.44 4.34
C LEU A 54 -18.31 1.13 3.57
N SER A 55 -17.66 0.03 3.98
CA SER A 55 -17.77 -1.27 3.33
C SER A 55 -18.91 -2.12 3.86
N SER A 56 -19.70 -2.69 2.96
CA SER A 56 -20.47 -3.89 3.28
C SER A 56 -19.51 -5.06 3.54
N GLN A 57 -19.76 -5.86 4.59
CA GLN A 57 -18.82 -6.89 5.07
C GLN A 57 -18.49 -8.01 4.07
N LYS A 58 -19.25 -8.16 2.97
CA LYS A 58 -19.10 -9.28 2.04
C LYS A 58 -17.77 -9.29 1.26
N ASP A 59 -17.13 -8.14 1.07
CA ASP A 59 -15.89 -8.00 0.28
C ASP A 59 -14.90 -7.04 0.95
N PHE A 60 -14.65 -7.25 2.25
CA PHE A 60 -13.73 -6.43 3.03
C PHE A 60 -12.28 -6.70 2.64
N ASN A 61 -11.61 -5.71 2.05
CA ASN A 61 -10.17 -5.74 1.79
C ASN A 61 -9.48 -4.64 2.63
N PRO A 62 -8.65 -5.00 3.63
CA PRO A 62 -7.92 -4.03 4.45
C PRO A 62 -7.05 -3.06 3.64
N GLY A 63 -6.47 -3.50 2.52
CA GLY A 63 -5.62 -2.65 1.68
C GLY A 63 -6.39 -1.55 0.92
N LYS A 64 -7.72 -1.66 0.88
CA LYS A 64 -8.61 -0.70 0.20
C LYS A 64 -8.77 0.61 0.98
N PHE A 65 -8.65 0.59 2.31
CA PHE A 65 -9.01 1.70 3.19
C PHE A 65 -7.81 2.28 3.96
N ALA A 66 -7.84 3.58 4.22
CA ALA A 66 -6.73 4.28 4.87
C ALA A 66 -6.53 3.85 6.33
N ASP A 67 -7.63 3.58 7.04
CA ASP A 67 -7.64 3.20 8.46
C ASP A 67 -7.15 1.77 8.70
N THR A 68 -7.16 0.91 7.68
CA THR A 68 -6.77 -0.50 7.82
C THR A 68 -5.49 -0.88 7.08
N ALA A 69 -4.99 -0.01 6.20
CA ALA A 69 -3.78 -0.26 5.41
C ALA A 69 -2.48 0.24 6.08
N ILE A 70 -2.58 0.89 7.24
CA ILE A 70 -1.46 1.55 7.96
C ILE A 70 -1.31 0.94 9.36
#